data_AF-A0A6G7A0X7-F1
#
_entry.id   AF-A0A6G7A0X7-F1
#
_cell.length_a   1.000
_cell.length_b   1.000
_cell.length_c   1.000
_cell.angle_alpha   90.00
_cell.angle_beta   90.00
_cell.angle_gamma   90.00
#
_symmetry.space_group_name_H-M   'P 1'
#
loop_
_entity.id
_entity.type
_entity.pdbx_description
1 polymer ?
#
loop_
_entity_poly.entity_id
_entity_poly.type
_entity_poly.pdbx_seq_one_letter_code
_entity_poly.pdbx_strand_id
1 'polypeptide(L)'
;MSTSTTVKTLGFVTFGSCADPELTLFRVNADVPLEQALEHASTLLYYAKKLALDAAMEEQGERYAWASHFLAEMGKAVIDDVSLGLGGRAAEGGALS
;
A
#
# COMPACT_ATOMS: atom_id res chain seq x y z
N MET A 1 21.65 25.36 -1.57
CA MET A 1 20.80 24.48 -0.76
C MET A 1 20.30 23.38 -1.67
N SER A 2 20.85 22.17 -1.56
CA SER A 2 20.43 21.03 -2.38
C SER A 2 19.02 20.63 -1.94
N THR A 3 18.03 20.87 -2.78
CA THR A 3 16.65 20.42 -2.55
C THR A 3 16.64 18.91 -2.66
N SER A 4 16.82 18.22 -1.54
CA SER A 4 16.57 16.78 -1.46
C SER A 4 15.08 16.58 -1.66
N THR A 5 14.66 16.27 -2.90
CA THR A 5 13.26 15.96 -3.20
C THR A 5 12.89 14.72 -2.42
N THR A 6 12.16 14.86 -1.32
CA THR A 6 11.66 13.71 -0.55
C THR A 6 10.64 12.96 -1.40
N VAL A 7 10.83 11.66 -1.58
CA VAL A 7 9.84 10.81 -2.27
C VAL A 7 8.59 10.74 -1.41
N LYS A 8 7.43 10.85 -2.05
CA LYS A 8 6.12 10.80 -1.40
C LYS A 8 5.17 9.93 -2.21
N THR A 9 4.09 9.51 -1.57
CA THR A 9 2.92 8.93 -2.25
C THR A 9 2.32 9.93 -3.24
N LEU A 10 1.80 9.44 -4.35
CA LEU A 10 1.11 10.23 -5.37
C LEU A 10 -0.40 10.24 -5.15
N GLY A 11 -0.92 9.22 -4.46
CA GLY A 11 -2.35 9.02 -4.25
C GLY A 11 -3.11 8.72 -5.53
N PHE A 12 -2.54 7.93 -6.44
CA PHE A 12 -3.24 7.44 -7.63
C PHE A 12 -3.82 6.04 -7.42
N VAL A 13 -3.28 5.27 -6.47
CA VAL A 13 -3.77 3.92 -6.22
C VAL A 13 -5.04 3.94 -5.38
N THR A 14 -6.04 3.21 -5.85
CA THR A 14 -7.31 2.96 -5.17
C THR A 14 -7.48 1.48 -4.83
N PHE A 15 -8.34 1.18 -3.84
CA PHE A 15 -8.60 -0.18 -3.36
C PHE A 15 -9.97 -0.29 -2.68
N GLY A 16 -10.38 -1.50 -2.28
CA GLY A 16 -11.68 -1.77 -1.66
C GLY A 16 -12.79 -1.77 -2.70
N SER A 17 -12.72 -2.72 -3.64
CA SER A 17 -13.73 -2.90 -4.69
C SER A 17 -15.12 -3.11 -4.10
N CYS A 18 -16.09 -2.38 -4.64
CA CYS A 18 -17.50 -2.54 -4.30
C CYS A 18 -18.17 -3.62 -5.17
N ALA A 19 -19.50 -3.75 -5.07
CA ALA A 19 -20.27 -4.64 -5.93
C ALA A 19 -20.08 -4.34 -7.43
N ASP A 20 -19.78 -3.09 -7.77
CA ASP A 20 -19.25 -2.70 -9.08
C ASP A 20 -17.70 -2.76 -9.04
N PRO A 21 -17.07 -3.66 -9.82
CA PRO A 21 -15.61 -3.81 -9.84
C PRO A 21 -14.85 -2.54 -10.27
N GLU A 22 -15.48 -1.66 -11.06
CA GLU A 22 -14.87 -0.40 -11.52
C GLU A 22 -14.88 0.68 -10.41
N LEU A 23 -15.64 0.46 -9.34
CA LEU A 23 -15.76 1.39 -8.22
C LEU A 23 -14.98 0.89 -6.99
N THR A 24 -13.89 1.59 -6.70
CA THR A 24 -13.10 1.42 -5.48
C THR A 24 -13.47 2.47 -4.43
N LEU A 25 -13.65 2.04 -3.18
CA LEU A 25 -14.11 2.93 -2.11
C LEU A 25 -13.00 3.80 -1.52
N PHE A 26 -11.76 3.31 -1.52
CA PHE A 26 -10.63 3.95 -0.84
C PHE A 26 -9.50 4.31 -1.79
N ARG A 27 -8.65 5.26 -1.34
CA ARG A 27 -7.47 5.72 -2.07
C ARG A 27 -6.31 5.93 -1.10
N VAL A 28 -5.09 5.73 -1.58
CA VAL A 28 -3.89 6.20 -0.87
C VAL A 28 -3.87 7.73 -0.88
N ASN A 29 -3.54 8.32 0.27
CA ASN A 29 -3.39 9.77 0.37
C ASN A 29 -2.10 10.22 -0.32
N ALA A 30 -2.18 11.30 -1.09
CA ALA A 30 -1.01 11.92 -1.70
C ALA A 30 -0.15 12.64 -0.66
N ASP A 31 1.10 12.94 -1.02
CA ASP A 31 2.03 13.77 -0.26
C ASP A 31 2.49 13.19 1.10
N VAL A 32 2.28 11.89 1.34
CA VAL A 32 2.80 11.20 2.52
C VAL A 32 4.26 10.83 2.28
N PRO A 33 5.20 11.14 3.19
CA PRO A 33 6.60 10.75 3.05
C PRO A 33 6.78 9.24 2.89
N LEU A 34 7.67 8.85 1.97
CA LEU A 34 7.95 7.45 1.62
C LEU A 34 8.19 6.55 2.84
N GLU A 35 9.04 7.00 3.77
CA GLU A 35 9.43 6.23 4.95
C GLU A 35 8.22 5.90 5.83
N GLN A 36 7.36 6.90 6.09
CA GLN A 36 6.15 6.73 6.89
C GLN A 36 5.14 5.83 6.19
N ALA A 37 4.98 5.98 4.87
CA ALA A 37 4.10 5.13 4.07
C ALA A 37 4.54 3.66 4.12
N LEU A 38 5.84 3.39 3.94
CA LEU A 38 6.40 2.03 3.95
C LEU A 38 6.40 1.41 5.35
N GLU A 39 6.63 2.19 6.41
CA GLU A 39 6.49 1.72 7.80
C GLU A 39 5.05 1.26 8.07
N HIS A 40 4.06 2.06 7.63
CA HIS A 40 2.66 1.71 7.78
C HIS A 40 2.29 0.46 6.96
N ALA A 41 2.73 0.38 5.70
CA ALA A 41 2.52 -0.80 4.86
C ALA A 41 3.13 -2.06 5.48
N SER A 42 4.33 -1.95 6.06
CA SER A 42 4.99 -3.08 6.74
C SER A 42 4.18 -3.58 7.94
N THR A 43 3.61 -2.66 8.72
CA THR A 43 2.75 -3.00 9.86
C THR A 43 1.47 -3.72 9.40
N LEU A 44 0.81 -3.20 8.36
CA LEU A 44 -0.39 -3.81 7.78
C LEU A 44 -0.10 -5.24 7.29
N LEU A 45 0.97 -5.42 6.53
CA LEU A 45 1.36 -6.72 5.98
C LEU A 45 1.82 -7.72 7.06
N TYR A 46 2.46 -7.24 8.12
CA TYR A 46 2.80 -8.07 9.27
C TYR A 46 1.55 -8.68 9.90
N TYR A 47 0.54 -7.86 10.20
CA TYR A 47 -0.72 -8.34 10.78
C TYR A 47 -1.52 -9.19 9.79
N ALA A 48 -1.55 -8.81 8.51
CA ALA A 48 -2.19 -9.61 7.47
C ALA A 48 -1.61 -11.03 7.45
N LYS A 49 -0.27 -11.16 7.46
CA LYS A 49 0.42 -12.45 7.50
C LYS A 49 0.11 -13.24 8.77
N LYS A 50 0.12 -12.59 9.94
CA LYS A 50 -0.21 -13.24 11.20
C LYS A 50 -1.63 -13.80 11.19
N LEU A 51 -2.61 -12.99 10.79
CA LEU A 51 -4.01 -13.40 10.70
C LEU A 51 -4.25 -14.47 9.64
N ALA A 52 -3.51 -14.45 8.52
CA ALA A 52 -3.57 -15.52 7.53
C ALA A 52 -3.06 -16.85 8.10
N LEU A 53 -1.99 -16.81 8.91
CA LEU A 53 -1.46 -17.98 9.58
C LEU A 53 -2.46 -18.52 10.62
N ASP A 54 -3.01 -17.63 11.44
CA ASP A 54 -4.04 -17.99 12.44
C ASP A 54 -5.28 -18.58 11.75
N ALA A 55 -5.70 -18.01 10.61
CA ALA A 55 -6.81 -18.54 9.81
C ALA A 55 -6.55 -19.95 9.24
N ALA A 56 -5.29 -20.26 8.94
CA ALA A 56 -4.89 -21.55 8.38
C ALA A 56 -4.65 -22.63 9.46
N MET A 57 -4.30 -22.23 10.68
CA MET A 57 -3.82 -23.15 11.72
C MET A 57 -4.79 -23.33 12.90
N GLU A 58 -5.61 -22.32 13.24
CA GLU A 58 -6.51 -22.39 14.39
C GLU A 58 -7.86 -23.03 14.05
N GLU A 59 -8.46 -23.71 15.04
CA GLU A 59 -9.84 -24.13 14.97
C GLU A 59 -10.76 -22.89 15.00
N GLN A 60 -11.72 -22.80 14.06
CA GLN A 60 -12.54 -21.60 13.82
C GLN A 60 -11.73 -20.36 13.34
N GLY A 61 -10.58 -20.59 12.70
CA GLY A 61 -9.70 -19.54 12.17
C GLY A 61 -10.28 -18.74 10.99
N GLU A 62 -11.35 -19.22 10.34
CA GLU A 62 -11.96 -18.57 9.17
C GLU A 62 -12.43 -17.13 9.45
N ARG A 63 -12.71 -16.80 10.72
CA ARG A 63 -13.05 -15.43 11.16
C ARG A 63 -11.94 -14.41 10.88
N TYR A 64 -10.69 -14.84 10.77
CA TYR A 64 -9.55 -13.96 10.51
C TYR A 64 -9.25 -13.78 9.02
N ALA A 65 -9.82 -14.62 8.14
CA ALA A 65 -9.49 -14.63 6.71
C ALA A 65 -9.80 -13.29 6.04
N TRP A 66 -10.98 -12.71 6.30
CA TRP A 66 -11.36 -11.42 5.74
C TRP A 66 -10.54 -10.25 6.31
N ALA A 67 -10.23 -10.28 7.61
CA ALA A 67 -9.39 -9.26 8.21
C ALA A 67 -7.96 -9.28 7.62
N SER A 68 -7.40 -10.48 7.45
CA SER A 68 -6.11 -10.65 6.75
C SER A 68 -6.16 -10.11 5.33
N HIS A 69 -7.21 -10.47 4.57
CA HIS A 69 -7.40 -10.04 3.20
C HIS A 69 -7.44 -8.51 3.06
N PHE A 70 -8.24 -7.80 3.86
CA PHE A 70 -8.33 -6.34 3.80
C PHE A 70 -7.03 -5.65 4.19
N LEU A 71 -6.33 -6.15 5.21
CA LEU A 71 -5.03 -5.60 5.60
C LEU A 71 -3.96 -5.81 4.52
N ALA A 72 -3.98 -6.97 3.85
CA ALA A 72 -3.09 -7.25 2.73
C ALA A 72 -3.37 -6.31 1.55
N GLU A 73 -4.64 -6.09 1.22
CA GLU A 73 -5.07 -5.17 0.17
C GLU A 73 -4.61 -3.73 0.46
N MET A 74 -4.83 -3.24 1.69
CA MET A 74 -4.35 -1.92 2.13
C MET A 74 -2.83 -1.79 2.01
N GLY A 75 -2.09 -2.78 2.50
CA GLY A 75 -0.62 -2.78 2.43
C GLY A 75 -0.11 -2.78 1.00
N LYS A 76 -0.73 -3.57 0.11
CA LYS A 76 -0.42 -3.59 -1.32
C LYS A 76 -0.69 -2.23 -1.97
N ALA A 77 -1.84 -1.61 -1.70
CA ALA A 77 -2.18 -0.32 -2.28
C ALA A 77 -1.13 0.76 -1.95
N VAL A 78 -0.65 0.79 -0.71
CA VAL A 78 0.42 1.72 -0.29
C VAL A 78 1.73 1.45 -1.03
N ILE A 79 2.15 0.19 -1.16
CA ILE A 79 3.37 -0.19 -1.89
C ILE A 79 3.28 0.17 -3.37
N ASP A 80 2.14 -0.10 -4.00
CA ASP A 80 1.90 0.21 -5.42
C ASP A 80 2.00 1.73 -5.63
N ASP A 81 1.41 2.54 -4.76
CA ASP A 81 1.44 4.01 -4.88
C ASP A 81 2.83 4.61 -4.67
N VAL A 82 3.55 4.07 -3.67
CA VAL A 82 4.96 4.40 -3.42
C VAL A 82 5.82 4.05 -4.64
N SER A 83 5.57 2.91 -5.27
CA SER A 83 6.31 2.45 -6.45
C SER A 83 6.11 3.39 -7.64
N LEU A 84 4.91 3.94 -7.80
CA LEU A 84 4.65 5.00 -8.78
C LEU A 84 5.44 6.28 -8.47
N GLY A 85 5.47 6.71 -7.21
CA GLY A 85 6.26 7.87 -6.77
C GLY A 85 7.76 7.72 -7.01
N LEU A 86 8.30 6.51 -6.84
CA LEU A 86 9.69 6.18 -7.14
C LEU A 86 9.96 6.15 -8.66
N GLY A 87 9.06 5.55 -9.44
CA GLY A 87 9.16 5.49 -10.91
C GLY A 87 9.10 6.87 -11.57
N GLY A 88 8.31 7.80 -11.02
CA GLY A 88 8.25 9.19 -11.49
C GLY A 88 9.60 9.91 -11.42
N ARG A 89 10.37 9.71 -10.34
CA ARG A 89 11.73 10.29 -10.22
C ARG A 89 12.74 9.70 -11.20
N ALA A 90 12.62 8.42 -11.54
CA ALA A 90 13.52 7.79 -12.51
C ALA A 90 13.36 8.42 -13.91
N ALA A 91 12.13 8.80 -14.29
CA ALA A 91 11.86 9.50 -15.53
C ALA A 91 12.36 10.96 -15.53
N GLU A 92 12.22 11.68 -14.42
CA GLU A 92 12.71 13.07 -14.30
C GLU A 92 14.24 13.16 -14.23
N GLY A 93 14.93 12.15 -13.67
CA GLY A 93 16.39 12.09 -13.60
C GLY A 93 17.09 11.74 -14.92
N GLY A 94 16.35 11.23 -15.92
CA GLY A 94 16.88 10.84 -17.24
C GLY A 94 16.83 11.94 -18.32
N ALA A 95 16.17 13.08 -18.05
CA ALA A 95 15.97 14.15 -19.03
C ALA A 95 17.05 15.27 -18.97
N LEU A 96 18.10 15.10 -18.16
CA LEU A 96 19.17 16.10 -17.95
C LEU A 96 20.58 15.53 -18.15
N SER A 97 20.80 14.60 -19.08
CA SER A 97 22.14 14.14 -19.46
C SER A 97 22.29 14.01 -20.97
#